data_AF-A0A2D4MT07-F1
#
_entry.id   AF-A0A2D4MT07-F1
#
_cell.length_a   1.000
_cell.length_b   1.000
_cell.length_c   1.000
_cell.angle_alpha   90.00
_cell.angle_beta   90.00
_cell.angle_gamma   90.00
#
_symmetry.space_group_name_H-M   'P 1'
#
loop_
_entity.id
_entity.type
_entity.pdbx_description
1 polymer ?
#
loop_
_entity_poly.entity_id
_entity_poly.type
_entity_poly.pdbx_seq_one_letter_code
_entity_poly.pdbx_strand_id
1 'polypeptide(L)'
;SNDSASADSIIEKASHSGMINPSRQWQVLKQNSGVAHFEYQIRVTCDEHYYGFGCNKLCRPRDDFFGHYTCDQNGNKTCLEGWMGPDCNKAICRQGCNPRHGSCKIPGECR
;
A
#
# COMPACT_ATOMS: atom_id res chain seq x y z
N SER A 1 -37.33 -39.26 -17.07
CA SER A 1 -36.21 -38.36 -17.37
C SER A 1 -35.10 -38.66 -16.41
N ASN A 2 -33.96 -39.10 -16.91
CA ASN A 2 -32.88 -39.73 -16.15
C ASN A 2 -31.95 -38.62 -15.64
N ASP A 3 -32.13 -38.18 -14.40
CA ASP A 3 -31.35 -37.07 -13.81
C ASP A 3 -30.45 -37.63 -12.69
N SER A 4 -29.52 -38.50 -13.08
CA SER A 4 -28.42 -38.90 -12.21
C SER A 4 -27.31 -37.86 -12.34
N ALA A 5 -27.57 -36.66 -11.83
CA ALA A 5 -26.52 -35.66 -11.64
C ALA A 5 -25.53 -36.24 -10.62
N SER A 6 -24.38 -36.72 -11.10
CA SER A 6 -23.31 -37.21 -10.23
C SER A 6 -22.88 -36.08 -9.31
N ALA A 7 -22.97 -36.30 -8.00
CA ALA A 7 -22.51 -35.33 -7.02
C ALA A 7 -20.99 -35.10 -7.17
N ASP A 8 -20.54 -33.86 -6.98
CA ASP A 8 -19.12 -33.52 -7.03
C ASP A 8 -18.33 -34.30 -5.98
N SER A 9 -17.25 -34.97 -6.42
CA SER A 9 -16.34 -35.75 -5.57
C SER A 9 -14.95 -35.15 -5.54
N ILE A 10 -14.37 -35.01 -4.34
CA ILE A 10 -13.01 -34.50 -4.16
C ILE A 10 -11.97 -35.54 -4.61
N ILE A 11 -10.98 -35.11 -5.39
CA ILE A 11 -9.86 -35.97 -5.83
C ILE A 11 -8.72 -35.91 -4.80
N GLU A 12 -8.31 -34.70 -4.38
CA GLU A 12 -7.20 -34.48 -3.47
C GLU A 12 -7.36 -33.15 -2.71
N LYS A 13 -6.70 -32.99 -1.56
CA LYS A 13 -6.75 -31.77 -0.75
C LYS A 13 -5.36 -31.39 -0.22
N ALA A 14 -5.02 -30.10 -0.33
CA ALA A 14 -3.84 -29.51 0.30
C ALA A 14 -4.22 -28.59 1.47
N SER A 15 -3.38 -28.53 2.48
CA SER A 15 -3.48 -27.56 3.59
C SER A 15 -2.08 -27.04 3.91
N HIS A 16 -1.92 -25.72 3.96
CA HIS A 16 -0.63 -25.07 4.18
C HIS A 16 -0.80 -23.89 5.15
N SER A 17 0.08 -23.81 6.15
CA SER A 17 0.11 -22.73 7.16
C SER A 17 1.48 -22.06 7.13
N GLY A 18 1.49 -20.73 7.02
CA GLY A 18 2.73 -19.95 6.97
C GLY A 18 2.46 -18.45 6.99
N MET A 19 3.53 -17.66 6.94
CA MET A 19 3.45 -16.21 6.84
C MET A 19 3.70 -15.77 5.40
N ILE A 20 2.91 -14.82 4.91
CA ILE A 20 3.09 -14.20 3.60
C ILE A 20 2.95 -12.68 3.73
N ASN A 21 3.98 -11.96 3.30
CA ASN A 21 3.96 -10.51 3.22
C ASN A 21 3.48 -10.05 1.84
N PRO A 22 2.91 -8.85 1.71
CA PRO A 22 2.53 -8.28 0.42
C PRO A 22 3.74 -8.18 -0.53
N SER A 23 3.62 -8.73 -1.72
CA SER A 23 4.64 -8.73 -2.76
C SER A 23 4.04 -9.00 -4.13
N ARG A 24 4.68 -8.46 -5.18
CA ARG A 24 4.33 -8.81 -6.58
C ARG A 24 4.78 -10.22 -6.96
N GLN A 25 5.73 -10.78 -6.21
CA GLN A 25 6.31 -12.10 -6.45
C GLN A 25 5.36 -13.21 -6.00
N TRP A 26 5.22 -14.22 -6.86
CA TRP A 26 4.42 -15.42 -6.57
C TRP A 26 5.22 -16.41 -5.72
N GLN A 27 4.53 -17.07 -4.78
CA GLN A 27 5.06 -18.22 -4.06
C GLN A 27 4.44 -19.50 -4.60
N VAL A 28 5.28 -20.45 -4.95
CA VAL A 28 4.89 -21.75 -5.51
C VAL A 28 4.74 -22.77 -4.39
N LEU A 29 3.63 -23.49 -4.36
CA LEU A 29 3.33 -24.56 -3.42
C LEU A 29 2.96 -25.84 -4.19
N LYS A 30 3.38 -26.99 -3.67
CA LYS A 30 3.19 -28.29 -4.31
C LYS A 30 2.52 -29.26 -3.36
N GLN A 31 1.49 -29.94 -3.84
CA GLN A 31 0.87 -31.08 -3.19
C GLN A 31 1.39 -32.35 -3.86
N ASN A 32 2.33 -33.02 -3.19
CA ASN A 32 2.98 -34.25 -3.68
C ASN A 32 2.61 -35.49 -2.85
N SER A 33 1.61 -35.39 -1.97
CA SER A 33 1.10 -36.52 -1.21
C SER A 33 -0.29 -36.89 -1.67
N GLY A 34 -0.57 -38.18 -1.77
CA GLY A 34 -1.87 -38.72 -2.16
C GLY A 34 -1.86 -39.33 -3.56
N VAL A 35 -3.02 -39.34 -4.21
CA VAL A 35 -3.21 -39.96 -5.54
C VAL A 35 -2.93 -38.98 -6.65
N ALA A 36 -3.34 -37.72 -6.48
CA ALA A 36 -3.11 -36.66 -7.46
C ALA A 36 -2.05 -35.68 -6.95
N HIS A 37 -1.16 -35.27 -7.84
CA HIS A 37 -0.17 -34.23 -7.56
C HIS A 37 -0.53 -32.94 -8.30
N PHE A 38 -0.43 -31.81 -7.61
CA PHE A 38 -0.69 -30.51 -8.21
C PHE A 38 0.19 -29.41 -7.63
N GLU A 39 0.39 -28.36 -8.42
CA GLU A 39 1.15 -27.19 -8.07
C GLU A 39 0.25 -25.96 -8.19
N TYR A 40 0.35 -25.05 -7.22
CA TYR A 40 -0.42 -23.82 -7.20
C TYR A 40 0.45 -22.65 -6.74
N GLN A 41 0.04 -21.43 -7.06
CA GLN A 41 0.77 -20.23 -6.72
C GLN A 41 -0.10 -19.26 -5.96
N ILE A 42 0.45 -18.65 -4.91
CA ILE A 42 -0.23 -17.65 -4.09
C ILE A 42 0.62 -16.38 -3.97
N ARG A 43 -0.04 -15.24 -3.85
CA ARG A 43 0.57 -13.96 -3.46
C ARG A 43 -0.44 -13.09 -2.74
N VAL A 44 0.06 -12.14 -1.96
CA VAL A 44 -0.72 -11.03 -1.38
C VAL A 44 -0.23 -9.75 -2.00
N THR A 45 -1.14 -8.89 -2.46
CA THR A 45 -0.81 -7.57 -3.02
C THR A 45 -1.65 -6.51 -2.34
N CYS A 46 -1.08 -5.34 -2.11
CA CYS A 46 -1.85 -4.20 -1.63
C CYS A 46 -2.63 -3.56 -2.78
N ASP A 47 -3.79 -3.02 -2.44
CA ASP A 47 -4.55 -2.14 -3.33
C ASP A 47 -3.77 -0.85 -3.61
N GLU A 48 -4.19 -0.15 -4.65
CA GLU A 48 -3.59 1.12 -5.02
C GLU A 48 -3.60 2.09 -3.84
N HIS A 49 -2.45 2.74 -3.61
CA HIS A 49 -2.22 3.68 -2.51
C HIS A 49 -2.21 3.08 -1.10
N TYR A 50 -2.27 1.76 -0.95
CA TYR A 50 -2.09 1.07 0.32
C TYR A 50 -0.69 0.45 0.43
N TYR A 51 -0.07 0.62 1.59
CA TYR A 51 1.33 0.25 1.85
C TYR A 51 1.48 -0.50 3.19
N GLY A 52 2.69 -1.00 3.42
CA GLY A 52 3.08 -1.73 4.62
C GLY A 52 2.69 -3.21 4.60
N PHE A 53 3.19 -3.96 5.58
CA PHE A 53 2.97 -5.42 5.64
C PHE A 53 1.50 -5.83 5.78
N GLY A 54 0.66 -4.96 6.33
CA GLY A 54 -0.78 -5.19 6.46
C GLY A 54 -1.63 -4.56 5.36
N CYS A 55 -1.02 -3.91 4.35
CA CYS A 55 -1.74 -3.12 3.34
C CYS A 55 -2.78 -2.15 3.94
N ASN A 56 -2.49 -1.59 5.12
CA ASN A 56 -3.42 -0.78 5.91
C ASN A 56 -3.00 0.69 6.01
N LYS A 57 -1.83 1.03 5.47
CA LYS A 57 -1.34 2.42 5.44
C LYS A 57 -1.71 3.09 4.13
N LEU A 58 -2.69 3.99 4.18
CA LEU A 58 -3.14 4.75 3.02
C LEU A 58 -2.24 5.96 2.77
N CYS A 59 -1.72 6.10 1.55
CA CYS A 59 -1.05 7.30 1.07
C CYS A 59 -1.40 7.56 -0.41
N ARG A 60 -2.20 8.61 -0.64
CA ARG A 60 -2.54 9.11 -1.97
C ARG A 60 -1.78 10.42 -2.20
N PRO A 61 -0.95 10.55 -3.25
CA PRO A 61 -0.32 11.82 -3.60
C PRO A 61 -1.38 12.92 -3.72
N ARG A 62 -1.01 14.14 -3.30
CA ARG A 62 -1.93 15.28 -3.22
C ARG A 62 -1.18 16.58 -3.44
N ASP A 63 -1.82 17.51 -4.13
CA ASP A 63 -1.33 18.88 -4.33
C ASP A 63 -2.53 19.85 -4.31
N ASP A 64 -3.08 20.05 -3.11
CA ASP A 64 -4.23 20.93 -2.88
C ASP A 64 -4.15 21.57 -1.49
N PHE A 65 -5.17 22.33 -1.10
CA PHE A 65 -5.22 23.04 0.19
C PHE A 65 -4.94 22.17 1.43
N PHE A 66 -5.22 20.87 1.37
CA PHE A 66 -5.03 19.95 2.49
C PHE A 66 -3.62 19.34 2.54
N GLY A 67 -2.80 19.49 1.50
CA GLY A 67 -1.42 19.03 1.53
C GLY A 67 -0.77 18.95 0.14
N HIS A 68 0.55 19.06 0.16
CA HIS A 68 1.43 19.10 -1.00
C HIS A 68 2.51 18.04 -0.85
N TYR A 69 2.23 16.80 -1.28
CA TYR A 69 3.12 15.65 -1.09
C TYR A 69 2.95 14.55 -2.13
N THR A 70 4.02 13.79 -2.31
CA THR A 70 4.04 12.47 -2.94
C THR A 70 4.13 11.38 -1.88
N CYS A 71 4.03 10.12 -2.29
CA CYS A 71 4.14 8.97 -1.40
C CYS A 71 5.41 8.18 -1.74
N ASP A 72 6.21 7.85 -0.72
CA ASP A 72 7.36 6.97 -0.89
C ASP A 72 6.95 5.49 -0.98
N GLN A 73 7.92 4.60 -1.17
CA GLN A 73 7.70 3.15 -1.28
C GLN A 73 7.13 2.52 0.00
N ASN A 74 7.25 3.19 1.15
CA ASN A 74 6.72 2.76 2.44
C ASN A 74 5.38 3.44 2.76
N GLY A 75 4.80 4.19 1.83
CA GLY A 75 3.58 4.96 2.01
C GLY A 75 3.72 6.15 2.97
N ASN A 76 4.94 6.66 3.21
CA ASN A 76 5.13 7.94 3.90
C ASN A 76 4.90 9.11 2.95
N LYS A 77 4.41 10.22 3.49
CA LYS A 77 4.30 11.48 2.75
C LYS A 77 5.69 12.09 2.58
N THR A 78 6.05 12.42 1.34
CA THR A 78 7.23 13.19 1.01
C THR A 78 6.75 14.56 0.54
N CYS A 79 6.99 15.60 1.36
CA CYS A 79 6.53 16.94 1.05
C CYS A 79 7.15 17.46 -0.26
N LEU A 80 6.35 18.17 -1.04
CA LEU A 80 6.83 18.90 -2.20
C LEU A 80 7.74 20.05 -1.75
N GLU A 81 8.56 20.55 -2.67
CA GLU A 81 9.48 21.66 -2.40
C GLU A 81 8.74 22.87 -1.82
N GLY A 82 9.29 23.43 -0.73
CA GLY A 82 8.67 24.57 -0.05
C GLY A 82 7.57 24.20 0.95
N TRP A 83 7.24 22.92 1.15
CA TRP A 83 6.23 22.47 2.11
C TRP A 83 6.81 21.61 3.23
N MET A 84 6.18 21.66 4.40
CA MET A 84 6.60 20.92 5.58
C MET A 84 5.42 20.53 6.49
N GLY A 85 5.74 19.79 7.56
CA GLY A 85 4.77 19.29 8.54
C GLY A 85 4.28 17.87 8.22
N PRO A 86 3.54 17.24 9.14
CA PRO A 86 3.11 15.85 9.00
C PRO A 86 2.17 15.59 7.82
N ASP A 87 1.45 16.62 7.39
CA ASP A 87 0.53 16.58 6.25
C ASP A 87 1.02 17.44 5.06
N CYS A 88 2.25 17.96 5.13
CA CYS A 88 2.85 18.79 4.09
C CYS A 88 1.96 19.96 3.63
N ASN A 89 1.26 20.58 4.59
CA ASN A 89 0.33 21.69 4.36
C ASN A 89 0.84 23.02 4.95
N LYS A 90 2.02 23.02 5.56
CA LYS A 90 2.66 24.23 6.08
C LYS A 90 3.71 24.72 5.09
N ALA A 91 3.54 25.93 4.58
CA ALA A 91 4.53 26.57 3.73
C ALA A 91 5.81 26.88 4.52
N ILE A 92 6.97 26.63 3.89
CA ILE A 92 8.27 27.06 4.38
C ILE A 92 8.47 28.52 3.99
N CYS A 93 8.53 29.41 4.98
CA CYS A 93 8.66 30.84 4.75
C CYS A 93 10.06 31.21 4.25
N ARG A 94 10.19 32.45 3.75
CA ARG A 94 11.49 33.00 3.34
C ARG A 94 12.54 32.81 4.43
N GLN A 95 13.77 32.46 4.04
CA GLN A 95 14.88 32.42 4.97
C GLN A 95 15.05 33.78 5.68
N GLY A 96 15.20 33.75 7.01
CA GLY A 96 15.29 34.96 7.83
C GLY A 96 13.93 35.59 8.19
N CYS A 97 12.81 34.98 7.80
CA CYS A 97 11.49 35.43 8.26
C CYS A 97 11.38 35.31 9.79
N ASN A 98 10.84 36.34 10.44
CA ASN A 98 10.79 36.37 11.91
C ASN A 98 9.88 35.24 12.42
N PRO A 99 10.35 34.36 13.32
CA PRO A 99 9.57 33.20 13.77
C PRO A 99 8.39 33.57 14.69
N ARG A 100 8.38 34.78 15.26
CA ARG A 100 7.32 35.29 16.14
C ARG A 100 6.36 36.25 15.45
N HIS A 101 6.85 37.02 14.48
CA HIS A 101 6.11 38.10 13.84
C HIS A 101 5.91 37.93 12.34
N GLY A 102 6.54 36.93 11.73
CA GLY A 102 6.46 36.64 10.30
C GLY A 102 5.66 35.37 10.02
N SER A 103 4.90 35.37 8.93
CA SER A 103 4.12 34.23 8.47
C SER A 103 4.10 34.12 6.94
N CYS A 104 3.77 32.93 6.44
CA CYS A 104 3.60 32.70 5.01
C CYS A 104 2.49 31.67 4.77
N LYS A 105 1.69 31.91 3.73
CA LYS A 105 0.76 30.92 3.19
C LYS A 105 1.29 30.28 1.91
N ILE A 106 2.18 30.97 1.22
CA ILE A 106 2.86 30.53 0.00
C ILE A 106 4.34 30.35 0.34
N PRO A 107 4.98 29.25 -0.08
CA PRO A 107 6.40 29.04 0.17
C PRO A 107 7.27 30.22 -0.29
N GLY A 108 8.25 30.61 0.53
CA GLY A 108 9.17 31.71 0.21
C GLY A 108 8.63 33.14 0.47
N GLU A 109 7.36 33.30 0.86
CA GLU A 109 6.85 34.58 1.36
C GLU A 109 7.26 34.85 2.81
N CYS A 110 7.13 36.10 3.24
CA CYS A 110 7.18 36.52 4.63
C CYS A 110 6.34 37.80 4.78
N ARG A 111 5.31 37.74 5.60
CA ARG A 111 4.43 38.86 5.96
C ARG A 111 4.39 39.04 7.47
#